data_AF-A0A2N5I3C7-F1
#
_entry.id   AF-A0A2N5I3C7-F1
#
_cell.length_a   1.000
_cell.length_b   1.000
_cell.length_c   1.000
_cell.angle_alpha   90.00
_cell.angle_beta   90.00
_cell.angle_gamma   90.00
#
_symmetry.space_group_name_H-M   'P 1'
#
loop_
_entity.id
_entity.type
_entity.pdbx_description
1 polymer ?
#
loop_
_entity_poly.entity_id
_entity_poly.type
_entity_poly.pdbx_seq_one_letter_code
_entity_poly.pdbx_strand_id
1 'polypeptide(L)' 'MQEEEVKRILEQLSRQEIEEFKVTKEEFLTFRSVLVTRPDFKHFRGIAQHGGEVIYRYTAEARS' A
#
# COMPACT_ATOMS: atom_id res chain seq x y z
N MET A 1 7.98 -9.76 -2.91
CA MET A 1 6.72 -10.25 -2.31
C MET A 1 5.80 -10.97 -3.29
N GLN A 2 4.98 -11.88 -2.77
CA GLN A 2 3.91 -12.58 -3.50
C GLN A 2 2.58 -11.80 -3.39
N GLU A 3 1.66 -11.98 -4.34
CA GLU A 3 0.38 -11.24 -4.36
C GLU A 3 -0.47 -11.47 -3.10
N GLU A 4 -0.49 -12.70 -2.57
CA GLU A 4 -1.23 -13.04 -1.34
C GLU A 4 -0.70 -12.31 -0.11
N GLU A 5 0.61 -12.04 -0.06
CA GLU A 5 1.22 -11.25 0.99
C GLU A 5 0.80 -9.79 0.90
N VAL A 6 0.77 -9.23 -0.31
CA VAL A 6 0.29 -7.86 -0.56
C VAL A 6 -1.16 -7.70 -0.10
N LYS A 7 -2.03 -8.66 -0.42
CA LYS A 7 -3.44 -8.64 -0.01
C LYS A 7 -3.57 -8.54 1.52
N ARG A 8 -2.83 -9.37 2.25
CA ARG A 8 -2.81 -9.35 3.72
C ARG A 8 -2.34 -8.01 4.27
N ILE A 9 -1.25 -7.46 3.76
CA ILE A 9 -0.72 -6.15 4.19
C ILE A 9 -1.75 -5.04 3.95
N LEU A 10 -2.36 -5.00 2.76
CA LEU A 10 -3.36 -4.01 2.42
C LEU A 10 -4.61 -4.12 3.31
N GLU A 11 -4.99 -5.35 3.68
CA GLU A 11 -6.08 -5.58 4.62
C GLU A 11 -5.75 -5.05 6.03
N GLN A 12 -4.55 -5.34 6.54
CA GLN A 12 -4.08 -4.81 7.83
C GLN A 12 -4.04 -3.29 7.85
N LEU A 13 -3.55 -2.65 6.78
CA LEU A 13 -3.58 -1.19 6.62
C LEU A 13 -5.01 -0.65 6.63
N SER A 14 -5.92 -1.27 5.87
CA SER A 14 -7.33 -0.82 5.81
C SER A 14 -8.09 -1.00 7.13
N ARG A 15 -7.70 -2.00 7.92
CA ARG A 15 -8.24 -2.26 9.26
C ARG A 15 -7.53 -1.48 10.36
N GLN A 16 -6.53 -0.67 10.00
CA GLN A 16 -5.68 0.09 10.93
C GLN A 16 -4.96 -0.82 11.96
N GLU A 17 -4.74 -2.10 11.62
CA GLU A 17 -3.93 -3.02 12.42
C GLU A 17 -2.45 -2.65 12.36
N ILE A 18 -2.03 -2.07 11.24
CA ILE A 18 -0.73 -1.42 11.06
C ILE A 18 -0.95 -0.01 10.50
N GLU A 19 -0.17 0.96 10.99
CA GLU A 19 -0.28 2.35 10.56
C GLU A 19 0.37 2.59 9.19
N GLU A 20 1.50 1.92 8.96
CA GLU A 20 2.27 2.09 7.73
C GLU A 20 3.00 0.82 7.31
N PHE A 21 3.27 0.71 6.02
CA PHE A 21 4.05 -0.38 5.45
C PHE A 21 5.02 0.15 4.40
N LYS A 22 6.29 -0.25 4.50
CA LYS A 22 7.33 0.14 3.55
C LYS A 22 7.45 -0.89 2.43
N VAL A 23 7.34 -0.41 1.20
CA VAL A 23 7.53 -1.19 -0.04
C VAL A 23 8.86 -0.80 -0.67
N THR A 24 9.70 -1.79 -0.91
CA THR A 24 10.99 -1.59 -1.59
C THR A 24 10.78 -1.35 -3.09
N LYS A 25 11.80 -0.81 -3.77
CA LYS A 25 11.76 -0.56 -5.21
C LYS A 25 11.46 -1.83 -6.03
N GLU A 26 12.03 -2.96 -5.60
CA GLU A 26 11.90 -4.26 -6.27
C GLU A 26 10.48 -4.82 -6.16
N GLU A 27 9.78 -4.48 -5.08
CA GLU A 27 8.44 -4.99 -4.77
C GLU A 27 7.32 -4.05 -5.22
N PHE A 28 7.67 -2.81 -5.58
CA PHE A 28 6.73 -1.76 -5.92
C PHE A 28 5.74 -2.16 -7.01
N LEU A 29 6.20 -2.82 -8.08
CA LEU A 29 5.34 -3.19 -9.20
C LEU A 29 4.26 -4.20 -8.79
N THR A 30 4.65 -5.24 -8.05
CA THR A 30 3.73 -6.26 -7.52
C THR A 30 2.78 -5.67 -6.48
N PHE A 31 3.29 -4.81 -5.58
CA PHE A 31 2.45 -4.17 -4.58
C PHE A 31 1.39 -3.27 -5.24
N ARG A 32 1.82 -2.46 -6.23
CA ARG A 32 0.95 -1.54 -6.95
C ARG A 32 -0.11 -2.28 -7.76
N SER A 33 0.23 -3.37 -8.45
CA SER A 33 -0.74 -4.11 -9.26
C SER A 33 -1.91 -4.63 -8.43
N VAL A 34 -1.66 -5.12 -7.22
CA VAL A 34 -2.72 -5.57 -6.31
C VAL A 34 -3.45 -4.36 -5.72
N LEU A 35 -2.75 -3.33 -5.26
CA LEU A 35 -3.36 -2.14 -4.65
C LEU A 35 -4.40 -1.48 -5.56
N VAL A 36 -4.09 -1.26 -6.84
CA VAL A 36 -4.99 -0.54 -7.76
C VAL A 36 -6.26 -1.32 -8.11
N THR A 37 -6.31 -2.63 -7.83
CA THR A 37 -7.51 -3.45 -8.06
C THR A 37 -8.50 -3.37 -6.91
N ARG A 38 -8.10 -2.85 -5.75
CA ARG A 38 -9.00 -2.71 -4.61
C ARG A 38 -10.02 -1.58 -4.83
N PRO A 39 -11.28 -1.75 -4.39
CA PRO A 39 -12.31 -0.70 -4.51
C PRO A 39 -11.98 0.54 -3.66
N ASP A 40 -11.27 0.35 -2.54
CA ASP A 40 -10.87 1.40 -1.60
C ASP A 40 -9.46 1.97 -1.88
N PHE A 41 -8.86 1.70 -3.06
CA PHE A 41 -7.47 2.12 -3.36
C PHE A 41 -7.22 3.64 -3.21
N LYS A 42 -8.26 4.46 -3.33
CA LYS A 42 -8.18 5.92 -3.14
C LYS A 42 -7.87 6.34 -1.69
N HIS A 43 -8.11 5.46 -0.72
CA HIS A 43 -7.78 5.66 0.68
C HIS A 43 -6.31 5.35 1.00
N PHE A 44 -5.58 4.72 0.07
CA PHE A 44 -4.17 4.45 0.26
C PHE A 44 -3.32 5.63 -0.23
N ARG A 45 -2.40 6.08 0.62
CA ARG A 45 -1.40 7.10 0.29
C ARG A 45 -0.01 6.50 0.30
N GLY A 46 0.67 6.60 -0.84
CA GLY A 46 2.08 6.26 -0.97
C GLY A 46 2.96 7.50 -0.83
N ILE A 47 3.91 7.47 0.10
CA ILE A 47 4.88 8.53 0.37
C ILE A 47 6.23 8.05 -0.15
N ALA A 48 6.65 8.56 -1.30
CA ALA A 48 7.93 8.21 -1.91
C ALA A 48 9.10 8.67 -1.04
N GLN A 49 10.07 7.77 -0.83
CA GLN A 49 11.27 8.01 -0.05
C GLN A 49 12.51 8.11 -0.96
N HIS A 50 13.60 8.63 -0.40
CA HIS A 50 14.90 8.55 -1.04
C HIS A 50 15.32 7.07 -1.22
N GLY A 51 15.88 6.73 -2.38
CA GLY A 51 16.26 5.35 -2.72
C GLY A 51 15.18 4.55 -3.46
N GLY A 52 14.02 5.14 -3.73
CA GLY A 52 12.96 4.50 -4.53
C GLY A 52 12.05 3.56 -3.72
N GLU A 53 12.14 3.61 -2.39
CA GLU A 53 11.16 2.99 -1.49
C GLU A 53 9.89 3.85 -1.39
N VAL A 54 8.77 3.24 -1.01
CA VAL A 54 7.49 3.93 -0.82
C VAL A 54 6.86 3.47 0.49
N ILE A 55 6.45 4.42 1.34
CA ILE A 55 5.70 4.12 2.56
C ILE A 55 4.21 4.27 2.25
N TYR A 56 3.44 3.21 2.44
CA TYR A 56 1.99 3.24 2.29
C TYR A 56 1.28 3.38 3.63
N ARG A 57 0.24 4.20 3.66
CA ARG A 57 -0.67 4.40 4.80
C ARG A 57 -2.12 4.39 4.32
N TYR A 58 -3.04 3.99 5.18
CA TYR A 58 -4.48 4.08 4.92
C TYR A 58 -5.08 5.32 5.59
N THR A 59 -5.88 6.09 4.86
CA THR A 59 -6.53 7.31 5.35
C THR A 59 -8.04 7.21 5.25
N ALA A 60 -8.74 7.70 6.28
CA ALA A 60 -10.21 7.73 6.27
C ALA A 60 -10.76 8.57 5.10
N GLU A 61 -10.06 9.63 4.71
CA GLU A 61 -10.42 10.46 3.57
C GLU A 61 -9.85 9.88 2.27
N ALA A 62 -10.72 9.64 1.29
CA ALA A 62 -10.31 9.26 -0.05
C ALA A 62 -9.64 10.43 -0.76
N ARG A 63 -8.58 10.18 -1.54
CA ARG A 63 -8.01 11.19 -2.44
C ARG A 63 -8.96 11.43 -3.63
N SER A 64 -9.16 12.70 -4.00
CA SER A 64 -10.00 13.14 -5.12
C SER A 64 -9.55 12.50 -6.44
#